data_AF-A0A969V9C4-F1
#
_entry.id   AF-A0A969V9C4-F1
#
_cell.length_a   1.000
_cell.length_b   1.000
_cell.length_c   1.000
_cell.angle_alpha   90.00
_cell.angle_beta   90.00
_cell.angle_gamma   90.00
#
_symmetry.space_group_name_H-M   'P 1'
#
loop_
_entity.id
_entity.type
_entity.pdbx_description
1 polymer ?
#
loop_
_entity_poly.entity_id
_entity_poly.type
_entity_poly.pdbx_seq_one_letter_code
_entity_poly.pdbx_strand_id
1 'polypeptide(L)'
;MNMNAAERDLRLEMLNSLLTTPHRQLEKVAEIHKLIVELDPIFYGHLAVWYQRQGDVRDHKEVFVGNLLTSALTEHRDAGFMMLQQFPPYEVSRIVDFMKQHKNKVPRSARTAVTRYLKSREKNAQFFDRAALRNRKAMKHLYATLHVKPGERANAILFQDNPPEDSLAFVLKQLAKAATPAEQANLIVEYKIPYTIAIGAIKMLTPTVLAALIDSMSPQEVINNLKSIQSRGAMDHAEVKQLIDSKLDEAAKCDRVSAYKATVAGGSANFDAATAAKLEAVTNEQVKKRGKIAKATGLLIDKSGSMESAIEVGKRLAALISGISDAALFVYAFDTMPYPIQADGKELTDWERAFKHIHAGGGTSCGCALEAMRKKQQVVEQFIMVTDEGENSNPYFADAYQNYCRSLNVIPDVVIVRVGGWCNYVEKQLKDKQVSVETFTFAGDYYSLPNLVPMLSRPSRLELLMEIMDTSLPVRDDK
;
A
#
# COMPACT_ATOMS: atom_id res chain seq x y z
N MET A 1 4.35 17.37 -35.39
CA MET A 1 5.43 17.05 -34.42
C MET A 1 5.02 17.21 -32.95
N ASN A 2 3.71 17.20 -32.57
CA ASN A 2 3.26 17.35 -31.18
C ASN A 2 2.76 16.06 -30.48
N MET A 3 2.72 14.92 -31.17
CA MET A 3 2.15 13.67 -30.62
C MET A 3 2.95 13.11 -29.44
N ASN A 4 4.29 13.17 -29.50
CA ASN A 4 5.17 12.55 -28.49
C ASN A 4 5.15 13.25 -27.12
N ALA A 5 4.83 14.56 -27.07
CA ALA A 5 4.75 15.30 -25.81
C ALA A 5 3.42 15.03 -25.09
N ALA A 6 2.30 15.06 -25.83
CA ALA A 6 0.96 14.82 -25.29
C ALA A 6 0.77 13.37 -24.79
N GLU A 7 1.31 12.38 -25.51
CA GLU A 7 1.26 10.98 -25.08
C GLU A 7 2.12 10.72 -23.84
N ARG A 8 3.29 11.38 -23.76
CA ARG A 8 4.16 11.31 -22.58
C ARG A 8 3.50 11.96 -21.36
N ASP A 9 2.80 13.08 -21.54
CA ASP A 9 2.06 13.76 -20.48
C ASP A 9 0.91 12.88 -19.94
N LEU A 10 0.18 12.20 -20.84
CA LEU A 10 -0.94 11.33 -20.47
C LEU A 10 -0.51 10.06 -19.71
N ARG A 11 0.56 9.39 -20.16
CA ARG A 11 1.12 8.23 -19.42
C ARG A 11 1.56 8.63 -18.01
N LEU A 12 2.10 9.84 -17.85
CA LEU A 12 2.52 10.38 -16.56
C LEU A 12 1.32 10.72 -15.67
N GLU A 13 0.30 11.36 -16.23
CA GLU A 13 -0.94 11.67 -15.53
C GLU A 13 -1.62 10.40 -15.00
N MET A 14 -1.56 9.30 -15.77
CA MET A 14 -2.02 7.99 -15.32
C MET A 14 -1.25 7.48 -14.12
N LEU A 15 0.08 7.46 -14.19
CA LEU A 15 0.93 6.98 -13.10
C LEU A 15 0.72 7.82 -11.83
N ASN A 16 0.48 9.12 -11.97
CA ASN A 16 0.12 10.00 -10.87
C ASN A 16 -1.28 9.69 -10.32
N SER A 17 -2.26 9.36 -11.17
CA SER A 17 -3.59 8.97 -10.70
C SER A 17 -3.55 7.70 -9.84
N LEU A 18 -2.63 6.76 -10.14
CA LEU A 18 -2.45 5.51 -9.40
C LEU A 18 -1.91 5.70 -7.97
N LEU A 19 -1.35 6.89 -7.67
CA LEU A 19 -0.93 7.29 -6.32
C LEU A 19 -2.09 7.72 -5.44
N THR A 20 -3.22 8.08 -6.06
CA THR A 20 -4.39 8.55 -5.33
C THR A 20 -5.31 7.37 -5.00
N THR A 21 -5.86 7.34 -3.78
CA THR A 21 -6.86 6.33 -3.44
C THR A 21 -8.25 6.94 -3.65
N PRO A 22 -9.04 6.50 -4.63
CA PRO A 22 -10.33 7.10 -4.93
C PRO A 22 -11.41 6.81 -3.87
N HIS A 23 -11.10 6.08 -2.78
CA HIS A 23 -12.04 5.75 -1.70
C HIS A 23 -13.41 5.26 -2.23
N ARG A 24 -13.43 4.36 -3.22
CA ARG A 24 -14.62 3.83 -3.89
C ARG A 24 -15.39 4.81 -4.79
N GLN A 25 -14.86 6.00 -5.04
CA GLN A 25 -15.39 6.94 -6.04
C GLN A 25 -14.77 6.63 -7.41
N LEU A 26 -15.12 5.46 -7.94
CA LEU A 26 -14.56 4.92 -9.19
C LEU A 26 -14.76 5.86 -10.39
N GLU A 27 -15.76 6.73 -10.35
CA GLU A 27 -16.06 7.75 -11.36
C GLU A 27 -14.88 8.70 -11.59
N LYS A 28 -14.20 9.13 -10.53
CA LYS A 28 -13.10 10.11 -10.60
C LYS A 28 -11.87 9.59 -11.36
N VAL A 29 -11.75 8.27 -11.48
CA VAL A 29 -10.60 7.63 -12.14
C VAL A 29 -11.04 6.95 -13.44
N ALA A 30 -12.32 6.63 -13.61
CA ALA A 30 -12.83 5.94 -14.80
C ALA A 30 -12.55 6.72 -16.09
N GLU A 31 -12.55 8.05 -16.04
CA GLU A 31 -12.28 8.91 -17.21
C GLU A 31 -10.84 8.80 -17.70
N ILE A 32 -9.85 8.91 -16.81
CA ILE A 32 -8.43 8.80 -17.21
C ILE A 32 -8.09 7.40 -17.72
N HIS A 33 -8.64 6.35 -17.08
CA HIS A 33 -8.49 4.99 -17.58
C HIS A 33 -9.12 4.81 -18.97
N LYS A 34 -10.28 5.41 -19.23
CA LYS A 34 -10.94 5.34 -20.54
C LYS A 34 -10.09 6.05 -21.60
N LEU A 35 -9.60 7.25 -21.30
CA LEU A 35 -8.80 8.06 -22.20
C LEU A 35 -7.55 7.30 -22.68
N ILE A 36 -6.87 6.59 -21.78
CA ILE A 36 -5.64 5.86 -22.13
C ILE A 36 -5.93 4.57 -22.86
N VAL A 37 -7.01 3.85 -22.52
CA VAL A 37 -7.44 2.69 -23.32
C VAL A 37 -7.69 3.08 -24.78
N GLU A 38 -8.14 4.31 -25.04
CA GLU A 38 -8.42 4.81 -26.39
C GLU A 38 -7.17 5.33 -27.09
N LEU A 39 -6.30 6.07 -26.39
CA LEU A 39 -5.13 6.72 -26.98
C LEU A 39 -3.88 5.82 -27.03
N ASP A 40 -3.67 5.00 -26.01
CA ASP A 40 -2.51 4.10 -25.91
C ASP A 40 -2.92 2.75 -25.29
N PRO A 41 -3.63 1.92 -26.08
CA PRO A 41 -4.12 0.64 -25.60
C PRO A 41 -2.99 -0.32 -25.25
N ILE A 42 -1.87 -0.29 -25.96
CA ILE A 42 -0.73 -1.20 -25.72
C ILE A 42 -0.20 -0.96 -24.31
N PHE A 43 0.19 0.29 -24.00
CA PHE A 43 0.68 0.63 -22.66
C PHE A 43 -0.36 0.29 -21.58
N TYR A 44 -1.65 0.55 -21.83
CA TYR A 44 -2.69 0.25 -20.85
C TYR A 44 -2.77 -1.25 -20.48
N GLY A 45 -2.67 -2.14 -21.48
CA GLY A 45 -2.69 -3.58 -21.27
C GLY A 45 -1.54 -4.05 -20.39
N HIS A 46 -0.34 -3.57 -20.69
CA HIS A 46 0.88 -3.85 -19.94
C HIS A 46 0.83 -3.26 -18.52
N LEU A 47 0.40 -1.99 -18.39
CA LEU A 47 0.24 -1.29 -17.12
C LEU A 47 -0.75 -2.02 -16.20
N ALA A 48 -1.86 -2.51 -16.73
CA ALA A 48 -2.85 -3.25 -15.94
C ALA A 48 -2.25 -4.52 -15.31
N VAL A 49 -1.43 -5.26 -16.06
CA VAL A 49 -0.79 -6.49 -15.58
C VAL A 49 0.32 -6.17 -14.58
N TRP A 50 1.13 -5.15 -14.86
CA TRP A 50 2.15 -4.67 -13.94
C TRP A 50 1.52 -4.21 -12.62
N TYR A 51 0.46 -3.40 -12.68
CA TYR A 51 -0.24 -2.86 -11.52
C TYR A 51 -0.96 -3.93 -10.70
N GLN A 52 -1.43 -5.01 -11.32
CA GLN A 52 -1.97 -6.15 -10.57
C GLN A 52 -0.93 -6.77 -9.63
N ARG A 53 0.33 -6.84 -10.08
CA ARG A 53 1.46 -7.42 -9.35
C ARG A 53 2.04 -6.46 -8.32
N GLN A 54 2.27 -5.21 -8.71
CA GLN A 54 3.01 -4.23 -7.90
C GLN A 54 2.12 -3.18 -7.20
N GLY A 55 0.89 -2.97 -7.69
CA GLY A 55 0.00 -1.94 -7.18
C GLY A 55 -0.64 -2.31 -5.84
N ASP A 56 -0.80 -1.32 -4.96
CA ASP A 56 -1.40 -1.49 -3.63
C ASP A 56 -2.90 -1.13 -3.58
N VAL A 57 -3.36 -0.23 -4.46
CA VAL A 57 -4.73 0.30 -4.43
C VAL A 57 -5.67 -0.64 -5.19
N ARG A 58 -6.62 -1.23 -4.45
CA ARG A 58 -7.55 -2.24 -4.98
C ARG A 58 -8.49 -1.70 -6.05
N ASP A 59 -9.02 -0.51 -5.84
CA ASP A 59 -10.00 0.12 -6.73
C ASP A 59 -9.46 0.24 -8.17
N HIS A 60 -8.17 0.59 -8.35
CA HIS A 60 -7.54 0.62 -9.66
C HIS A 60 -7.44 -0.77 -10.31
N LYS A 61 -7.14 -1.82 -9.54
CA LYS A 61 -7.13 -3.21 -10.05
C LYS A 61 -8.50 -3.61 -10.58
N GLU A 62 -9.56 -3.25 -9.87
CA GLU A 62 -10.95 -3.51 -10.28
C GLU A 62 -11.27 -2.78 -11.61
N VAL A 63 -10.90 -1.51 -11.72
CA VAL A 63 -11.13 -0.68 -12.92
C VAL A 63 -10.32 -1.17 -14.12
N PHE A 64 -9.05 -1.54 -13.94
CA PHE A 64 -8.20 -2.09 -14.99
C PHE A 64 -8.85 -3.33 -15.61
N VAL A 65 -9.21 -4.33 -14.78
CA VAL A 65 -9.79 -5.58 -15.28
C VAL A 65 -11.14 -5.35 -15.96
N GLY A 66 -11.97 -4.46 -15.43
CA GLY A 66 -13.24 -4.07 -16.08
C GLY A 66 -13.04 -3.46 -17.47
N ASN A 67 -12.03 -2.59 -17.63
CA ASN A 67 -11.67 -2.02 -18.93
C ASN A 67 -11.09 -3.07 -19.88
N LEU A 68 -10.18 -3.92 -19.42
CA LEU A 68 -9.57 -4.98 -20.23
C LEU A 68 -10.63 -5.95 -20.79
N LEU A 69 -11.56 -6.41 -19.94
CA LEU A 69 -12.64 -7.31 -20.32
C LEU A 69 -13.64 -6.70 -21.31
N THR A 70 -13.75 -5.36 -21.35
CA THR A 70 -14.66 -4.62 -22.24
C THR A 70 -13.97 -3.99 -23.45
N SER A 71 -12.66 -4.15 -23.56
CA SER A 71 -11.81 -3.60 -24.62
C SER A 71 -12.09 -4.23 -25.98
N ALA A 72 -11.77 -3.48 -27.04
CA ALA A 72 -11.86 -3.93 -28.43
C ALA A 72 -10.75 -4.94 -28.80
N LEU A 73 -9.59 -4.87 -28.14
CA LEU A 73 -8.46 -5.78 -28.37
C LEU A 73 -8.70 -7.16 -27.76
N THR A 74 -8.27 -8.20 -28.46
CA THR A 74 -8.47 -9.58 -28.02
C THR A 74 -7.51 -9.95 -26.89
N GLU A 75 -6.29 -9.46 -27.00
CA GLU A 75 -5.18 -9.58 -26.05
C GLU A 75 -5.60 -9.02 -24.68
N HIS A 76 -6.27 -7.87 -24.68
CA HIS A 76 -6.82 -7.27 -23.47
C HIS A 76 -7.89 -8.14 -22.82
N ARG A 77 -8.81 -8.68 -23.64
CA ARG A 77 -9.89 -9.53 -23.10
C ARG A 77 -9.34 -10.83 -22.52
N ASP A 78 -8.30 -11.40 -23.12
CA ASP A 78 -7.63 -12.59 -22.59
C ASP A 78 -6.87 -12.27 -21.30
N ALA A 79 -6.13 -11.16 -21.26
CA ALA A 79 -5.43 -10.71 -20.07
C ALA A 79 -6.39 -10.45 -18.91
N GLY A 80 -7.48 -9.69 -19.16
CA GLY A 80 -8.53 -9.44 -18.19
C GLY A 80 -9.23 -10.72 -17.73
N PHE A 81 -9.42 -11.70 -18.61
CA PHE A 81 -9.98 -13.01 -18.26
C PHE A 81 -9.11 -13.75 -17.25
N MET A 82 -7.80 -13.81 -17.51
CA MET A 82 -6.83 -14.50 -16.66
C MET A 82 -6.63 -13.78 -15.33
N MET A 83 -6.52 -12.45 -15.36
CA MET A 83 -6.40 -11.62 -14.16
C MET A 83 -7.60 -11.80 -13.24
N LEU A 84 -8.83 -11.80 -13.77
CA LEU A 84 -10.06 -11.98 -12.99
C LEU A 84 -10.05 -13.27 -12.14
N GLN A 85 -9.36 -14.32 -12.59
CA GLN A 85 -9.31 -15.60 -11.86
C GLN A 85 -8.62 -15.49 -10.49
N GLN A 86 -7.75 -14.49 -10.31
CA GLN A 86 -6.91 -14.31 -9.13
C GLN A 86 -7.59 -13.49 -8.03
N PHE A 87 -8.69 -12.80 -8.35
CA PHE A 87 -9.38 -11.91 -7.42
C PHE A 87 -10.19 -12.68 -6.38
N PRO A 88 -10.40 -12.11 -5.18
CA PRO A 88 -11.38 -12.62 -4.23
C PRO A 88 -12.82 -12.33 -4.71
N PRO A 89 -13.85 -13.08 -4.24
CA PRO A 89 -15.20 -12.97 -4.79
C PRO A 89 -15.84 -11.58 -4.67
N TYR A 90 -15.53 -10.82 -3.62
CA TYR A 90 -16.06 -9.46 -3.47
C TYR A 90 -15.50 -8.49 -4.52
N GLU A 91 -14.24 -8.65 -4.94
CA GLU A 91 -13.64 -7.80 -5.98
C GLU A 91 -14.17 -8.20 -7.36
N VAL A 92 -14.35 -9.50 -7.62
CA VAL A 92 -15.01 -9.96 -8.87
C VAL A 92 -16.43 -9.42 -8.98
N SER A 93 -17.20 -9.40 -7.88
CA SER A 93 -18.52 -8.77 -7.83
C SER A 93 -18.46 -7.31 -8.25
N ARG A 94 -17.50 -6.55 -7.69
CA ARG A 94 -17.34 -5.13 -8.01
C ARG A 94 -16.88 -4.88 -9.44
N ILE A 95 -16.00 -5.71 -9.98
CA ILE A 95 -15.60 -5.64 -11.39
C ILE A 95 -16.84 -5.81 -12.30
N VAL A 96 -17.73 -6.74 -11.97
CA VAL A 96 -18.99 -6.92 -12.71
C VAL A 96 -19.92 -5.72 -12.56
N ASP A 97 -20.06 -5.17 -11.35
CA ASP A 97 -20.86 -3.98 -11.10
C ASP A 97 -20.31 -2.76 -11.84
N PHE A 98 -19.00 -2.56 -11.83
CA PHE A 98 -18.31 -1.52 -12.59
C PHE A 98 -18.58 -1.63 -14.09
N MET A 99 -18.48 -2.83 -14.67
CA MET A 99 -18.80 -3.04 -16.09
C MET A 99 -20.28 -2.72 -16.40
N LYS A 100 -21.20 -3.08 -15.50
CA LYS A 100 -22.63 -2.78 -15.67
C LYS A 100 -22.92 -1.29 -15.56
N GLN A 101 -22.38 -0.62 -14.56
CA GLN A 101 -22.67 0.78 -14.23
C GLN A 101 -21.94 1.77 -15.14
N HIS A 102 -20.67 1.51 -15.47
CA HIS A 102 -19.83 2.48 -16.19
C HIS A 102 -19.54 2.10 -17.64
N LYS A 103 -19.65 0.81 -18.00
CA LYS A 103 -19.49 0.36 -19.40
C LYS A 103 -20.80 0.00 -20.07
N ASN A 104 -21.91 -0.07 -19.32
CA ASN A 104 -23.24 -0.47 -19.78
C ASN A 104 -23.26 -1.81 -20.55
N LYS A 105 -22.26 -2.68 -20.33
CA LYS A 105 -22.13 -3.97 -21.03
C LYS A 105 -21.33 -4.97 -20.22
N VAL A 106 -21.71 -6.24 -20.33
CA VAL A 106 -20.93 -7.38 -19.81
C VAL A 106 -20.72 -8.38 -20.96
N PRO A 107 -19.57 -8.32 -21.65
CA PRO A 107 -19.29 -9.15 -22.82
C PRO A 107 -19.32 -10.65 -22.52
N ARG A 108 -19.50 -11.48 -23.56
CA ARG A 108 -19.51 -12.94 -23.43
C ARG A 108 -18.22 -13.49 -22.81
N SER A 109 -17.07 -12.89 -23.14
CA SER A 109 -15.77 -13.22 -22.52
C SER A 109 -15.81 -13.03 -21.00
N ALA A 110 -16.31 -11.89 -20.52
CA ALA A 110 -16.46 -11.59 -19.09
C ALA A 110 -17.44 -12.56 -18.39
N ARG A 111 -18.60 -12.84 -19.01
CA ARG A 111 -19.55 -13.85 -18.47
C ARG A 111 -18.91 -15.22 -18.36
N THR A 112 -18.11 -15.61 -19.36
CA THR A 112 -17.38 -16.89 -19.37
C THR A 112 -16.29 -16.90 -18.30
N ALA A 113 -15.56 -15.80 -18.12
CA ALA A 113 -14.54 -15.65 -17.08
C ALA A 113 -15.13 -15.86 -15.68
N VAL A 114 -16.26 -15.22 -15.39
CA VAL A 114 -16.94 -15.37 -14.09
C VAL A 114 -17.55 -16.76 -13.94
N THR A 115 -18.09 -17.35 -15.00
CA THR A 115 -18.59 -18.73 -14.96
C THR A 115 -17.47 -19.72 -14.65
N ARG A 116 -16.31 -19.59 -15.30
CA ARG A 116 -15.12 -20.42 -15.04
C ARG A 116 -14.62 -20.20 -13.62
N TYR A 117 -14.61 -18.96 -13.14
CA TYR A 117 -14.22 -18.58 -11.78
C TYR A 117 -15.09 -19.21 -10.69
N LEU A 118 -16.41 -19.27 -10.91
CA LEU A 118 -17.36 -19.89 -9.98
C LEU A 118 -17.26 -21.42 -10.03
N LYS A 119 -17.24 -22.01 -11.24
CA LYS A 119 -17.10 -23.46 -11.41
C LYS A 119 -15.77 -23.99 -10.88
N SER A 120 -14.66 -23.27 -11.07
CA SER A 120 -13.36 -23.69 -10.54
C SER A 120 -13.35 -23.74 -9.02
N ARG A 121 -14.10 -22.84 -8.36
CA ARG A 121 -14.32 -22.88 -6.91
C ARG A 121 -15.18 -24.07 -6.50
N GLU A 122 -16.29 -24.31 -7.19
CA GLU A 122 -17.18 -25.43 -6.89
C GLU A 122 -16.49 -26.81 -7.03
N LYS A 123 -15.46 -26.94 -7.87
CA LYS A 123 -14.70 -28.20 -8.02
C LYS A 123 -14.05 -28.68 -6.71
N ASN A 124 -13.73 -27.77 -5.80
CA ASN A 124 -13.15 -28.11 -4.51
C ASN A 124 -14.07 -27.59 -3.39
N ALA A 125 -14.74 -28.51 -2.69
CA ALA A 125 -15.70 -28.19 -1.64
C ALA A 125 -15.10 -27.31 -0.53
N GLN A 126 -13.88 -27.60 -0.07
CA GLN A 126 -13.24 -26.79 0.97
C GLN A 126 -12.90 -25.38 0.49
N PHE A 127 -12.44 -25.25 -0.75
CA PHE A 127 -12.12 -23.94 -1.33
C PHE A 127 -13.38 -23.09 -1.53
N PHE A 128 -14.47 -23.70 -2.00
CA PHE A 128 -15.78 -23.05 -2.11
C PHE A 128 -16.31 -22.60 -0.74
N ASP A 129 -16.34 -23.49 0.25
CA ASP A 129 -16.90 -23.22 1.57
C ASP A 129 -16.19 -22.05 2.26
N ARG A 130 -14.85 -22.00 2.20
CA ARG A 130 -14.06 -20.88 2.74
C ARG A 130 -14.38 -19.56 2.03
N ALA A 131 -14.52 -19.58 0.71
CA ALA A 131 -14.89 -18.40 -0.05
C ALA A 131 -16.31 -17.92 0.28
N ALA A 132 -17.26 -18.85 0.38
CA ALA A 132 -18.66 -18.60 0.69
C ALA A 132 -18.84 -18.07 2.12
N LEU A 133 -18.08 -18.56 3.09
CA LEU A 133 -18.15 -18.12 4.49
C LEU A 133 -17.85 -16.62 4.63
N ARG A 134 -16.80 -16.13 3.95
CA ARG A 134 -16.38 -14.72 3.98
C ARG A 134 -17.16 -13.84 3.01
N ASN A 135 -17.54 -14.36 1.85
CA ASN A 135 -18.05 -13.56 0.72
C ASN A 135 -19.43 -13.98 0.23
N ARG A 136 -20.27 -14.52 1.12
CA ARG A 136 -21.60 -15.07 0.79
C ARG A 136 -22.43 -14.15 -0.10
N LYS A 137 -22.53 -12.86 0.26
CA LYS A 137 -23.31 -11.85 -0.48
C LYS A 137 -22.78 -11.63 -1.89
N ALA A 138 -21.46 -11.46 -2.04
CA ALA A 138 -20.83 -11.26 -3.33
C ALA A 138 -20.97 -12.48 -4.24
N MET A 139 -20.81 -13.70 -3.69
CA MET A 139 -21.00 -14.92 -4.47
C MET A 139 -22.45 -15.08 -4.93
N LYS A 140 -23.44 -14.89 -4.03
CA LYS A 140 -24.87 -14.86 -4.39
C LYS A 140 -25.14 -13.90 -5.54
N HIS A 141 -24.60 -12.68 -5.43
CA HIS A 141 -24.75 -11.65 -6.46
C HIS A 141 -24.18 -12.12 -7.80
N LEU A 142 -22.97 -12.68 -7.82
CA LEU A 142 -22.35 -13.16 -9.07
C LEU A 142 -23.19 -14.24 -9.78
N TYR A 143 -23.74 -15.22 -9.05
CA TYR A 143 -24.63 -16.22 -9.63
C TYR A 143 -25.93 -15.60 -10.16
N ALA A 144 -26.58 -14.74 -9.36
CA ALA A 144 -27.86 -14.15 -9.72
C ALA A 144 -27.74 -13.16 -10.89
N THR A 145 -26.77 -12.24 -10.82
CA THR A 145 -26.60 -11.11 -11.74
C THR A 145 -26.16 -11.52 -13.14
N LEU A 146 -25.55 -12.70 -13.28
CA LEU A 146 -25.12 -13.28 -14.55
C LEU A 146 -25.94 -14.52 -14.95
N HIS A 147 -26.97 -14.87 -14.17
CA HIS A 147 -27.81 -16.05 -14.40
C HIS A 147 -27.01 -17.36 -14.54
N VAL A 148 -25.96 -17.52 -13.73
CA VAL A 148 -25.16 -18.75 -13.69
C VAL A 148 -25.88 -19.76 -12.81
N LYS A 149 -26.15 -20.95 -13.33
CA LYS A 149 -26.74 -22.04 -12.54
C LYS A 149 -25.72 -22.53 -11.48
N PRO A 150 -26.02 -22.41 -10.17
CA PRO A 150 -25.14 -22.93 -9.13
C PRO A 150 -25.16 -24.47 -9.12
N GLY A 151 -24.04 -25.09 -8.73
CA GLY A 151 -24.01 -26.51 -8.38
C GLY A 151 -24.85 -26.82 -7.13
N GLU A 152 -25.09 -28.10 -6.85
CA GLU A 152 -25.95 -28.52 -5.72
C GLU A 152 -25.48 -27.98 -4.37
N ARG A 153 -24.19 -28.13 -4.05
CA ARG A 153 -23.58 -27.60 -2.82
C ARG A 153 -23.66 -26.08 -2.75
N ALA A 154 -23.38 -25.39 -3.86
CA ALA A 154 -23.45 -23.93 -3.92
C ALA A 154 -24.88 -23.44 -3.72
N ASN A 155 -25.87 -24.14 -4.27
CA ASN A 155 -27.28 -23.85 -4.09
C ASN A 155 -27.72 -24.05 -2.63
N ALA A 156 -27.33 -25.17 -2.03
CA ALA A 156 -27.63 -25.54 -0.65
C ALA A 156 -27.07 -24.51 0.35
N ILE A 157 -25.79 -24.13 0.19
CA ILE A 157 -25.09 -23.19 1.09
C ILE A 157 -25.51 -21.75 0.84
N LEU A 158 -25.53 -21.31 -0.42
CA LEU A 158 -25.81 -19.91 -0.73
C LEU A 158 -27.31 -19.66 -0.66
N PHE A 159 -28.15 -20.35 -1.43
CA PHE A 159 -29.53 -19.93 -1.66
C PHE A 159 -30.55 -20.56 -0.73
N GLN A 160 -30.39 -21.83 -0.35
CA GLN A 160 -31.39 -22.58 0.42
C GLN A 160 -31.21 -22.54 1.94
N ASP A 161 -30.11 -21.95 2.42
CA ASP A 161 -29.75 -21.92 3.84
C ASP A 161 -29.69 -23.32 4.50
N ASN A 162 -29.50 -24.37 3.69
CA ASN A 162 -29.41 -25.77 4.11
C ASN A 162 -28.01 -26.33 3.79
N PRO A 163 -26.97 -25.89 4.51
CA PRO A 163 -25.60 -26.30 4.24
C PRO A 163 -25.40 -27.79 4.54
N PRO A 164 -24.68 -28.55 3.68
CA PRO A 164 -24.32 -29.95 3.95
C PRO A 164 -23.56 -30.12 5.26
N GLU A 165 -23.67 -31.29 5.90
CA GLU A 165 -23.08 -31.56 7.22
C GLU A 165 -21.55 -31.42 7.24
N ASP A 166 -20.89 -31.76 6.13
CA ASP A 166 -19.44 -31.65 5.94
C ASP A 166 -18.98 -30.22 5.60
N SER A 167 -19.87 -29.22 5.62
CA SER A 167 -19.54 -27.86 5.21
C SER A 167 -19.18 -26.92 6.37
N LEU A 168 -18.30 -25.96 6.09
CA LEU A 168 -17.94 -24.93 7.09
C LEU A 168 -19.13 -24.08 7.53
N ALA A 169 -20.13 -23.92 6.67
CA ALA A 169 -21.36 -23.20 7.02
C ALA A 169 -22.21 -23.99 8.02
N PHE A 170 -22.22 -25.32 7.95
CA PHE A 170 -22.86 -26.18 8.93
C PHE A 170 -22.09 -26.18 10.25
N VAL A 171 -20.76 -26.29 10.21
CA VAL A 171 -19.90 -26.17 11.39
C VAL A 171 -20.10 -24.83 12.11
N LEU A 172 -20.25 -23.72 11.37
CA LEU A 172 -20.55 -22.42 11.99
C LEU A 172 -21.92 -22.42 12.72
N LYS A 173 -22.93 -23.10 12.17
CA LYS A 173 -24.22 -23.29 12.85
C LYS A 173 -24.07 -24.15 14.11
N GLN A 174 -23.19 -25.14 14.09
CA GLN A 174 -22.89 -25.94 15.28
C GLN A 174 -22.14 -25.12 16.33
N LEU A 175 -21.15 -24.34 15.94
CA LEU A 175 -20.39 -23.47 16.83
C LEU A 175 -21.30 -22.48 17.58
N ALA A 176 -22.28 -21.90 16.89
CA ALA A 176 -23.28 -21.01 17.51
C ALA A 176 -24.24 -21.74 18.47
N LYS A 177 -24.40 -23.06 18.33
CA LYS A 177 -25.25 -23.91 19.16
C LYS A 177 -24.49 -24.60 20.30
N ALA A 178 -23.16 -24.73 20.19
CA ALA A 178 -22.33 -25.39 21.18
C ALA A 178 -22.46 -24.72 22.55
N ALA A 179 -22.68 -25.54 23.59
CA ALA A 179 -22.94 -25.07 24.94
C ALA A 179 -21.66 -24.84 25.74
N THR A 180 -20.57 -25.55 25.41
CA THR A 180 -19.33 -25.48 26.18
C THR A 180 -18.22 -24.70 25.45
N PRO A 181 -17.39 -23.92 26.18
CA PRO A 181 -16.24 -23.24 25.60
C PRO A 181 -15.18 -24.18 25.00
N ALA A 182 -15.03 -25.39 25.54
CA ALA A 182 -14.06 -26.38 25.04
C ALA A 182 -14.47 -26.94 23.68
N GLU A 183 -15.75 -27.25 23.47
CA GLU A 183 -16.27 -27.66 22.16
C GLU A 183 -16.13 -26.54 21.13
N GLN A 184 -16.40 -25.29 21.52
CA GLN A 184 -16.19 -24.14 20.65
C GLN A 184 -14.72 -23.99 20.25
N ALA A 185 -13.78 -24.13 21.18
CA ALA A 185 -12.35 -24.07 20.91
C ALA A 185 -11.90 -25.19 19.95
N ASN A 186 -12.36 -26.43 20.15
CA ASN A 186 -12.04 -27.57 19.28
C ASN A 186 -12.52 -27.33 17.85
N LEU A 187 -13.77 -26.87 17.67
CA LEU A 187 -14.31 -26.57 16.34
C LEU A 187 -13.54 -25.45 15.63
N ILE A 188 -13.02 -24.47 16.36
CA ILE A 188 -12.23 -23.37 15.80
C ILE A 188 -10.88 -23.88 15.29
N VAL A 189 -10.19 -24.71 16.08
CA VAL A 189 -8.88 -25.27 15.72
C VAL A 189 -9.00 -26.27 14.56
N GLU A 190 -9.95 -27.20 14.65
CA GLU A 190 -10.15 -28.26 13.65
C GLU A 190 -10.50 -27.69 12.27
N TYR A 191 -11.44 -26.75 12.22
CA TYR A 191 -11.94 -26.19 10.95
C TYR A 191 -11.26 -24.88 10.54
N LYS A 192 -10.32 -24.37 11.36
CA LYS A 192 -9.59 -23.10 11.16
C LYS A 192 -10.52 -21.94 10.78
N ILE A 193 -11.53 -21.72 11.61
CA ILE A 193 -12.57 -20.73 11.34
C ILE A 193 -12.00 -19.32 11.51
N PRO A 194 -12.17 -18.42 10.52
CA PRO A 194 -11.67 -17.06 10.62
C PRO A 194 -12.22 -16.29 11.83
N TYR A 195 -11.34 -15.58 12.54
CA TYR A 195 -11.67 -14.76 13.72
C TYR A 195 -12.90 -13.86 13.54
N THR A 196 -12.95 -13.10 12.45
CA THR A 196 -14.05 -12.15 12.17
C THR A 196 -15.41 -12.81 12.03
N ILE A 197 -15.45 -14.08 11.65
CA ILE A 197 -16.69 -14.86 11.50
C ILE A 197 -17.02 -15.57 12.81
N ALA A 198 -16.00 -16.15 13.47
CA ALA A 198 -16.17 -16.87 14.71
C ALA A 198 -16.73 -15.96 15.83
N ILE A 199 -16.24 -14.72 15.97
CA ILE A 199 -16.74 -13.77 16.99
C ILE A 199 -18.24 -13.53 16.87
N GLY A 200 -18.77 -13.44 15.64
CA GLY A 200 -20.20 -13.19 15.43
C GLY A 200 -21.08 -14.38 15.86
N ALA A 201 -20.50 -15.57 15.97
CA ALA A 201 -21.19 -16.80 16.34
C ALA A 201 -20.99 -17.19 17.82
N ILE A 202 -19.94 -16.69 18.48
CA ILE A 202 -19.62 -17.00 19.88
C ILE A 202 -20.39 -16.07 20.82
N LYS A 203 -21.10 -16.65 21.81
CA LYS A 203 -21.84 -15.89 22.83
C LYS A 203 -20.96 -15.39 23.99
N MET A 204 -19.97 -16.17 24.42
CA MET A 204 -19.05 -15.82 25.51
C MET A 204 -17.61 -16.11 25.09
N LEU A 205 -16.73 -15.09 25.15
CA LEU A 205 -15.30 -15.31 24.98
C LEU A 205 -14.67 -15.71 26.31
N THR A 206 -14.20 -16.95 26.37
CA THR A 206 -13.31 -17.41 27.43
C THR A 206 -11.85 -17.36 26.95
N PRO A 207 -10.87 -17.38 27.88
CA PRO A 207 -9.46 -17.40 27.51
C PRO A 207 -9.08 -18.57 26.59
N THR A 208 -9.69 -19.73 26.79
CA THR A 208 -9.48 -20.94 25.96
C THR A 208 -9.95 -20.74 24.52
N VAL A 209 -11.13 -20.14 24.33
CA VAL A 209 -11.66 -19.84 22.99
C VAL A 209 -10.82 -18.76 22.32
N LEU A 210 -10.35 -17.77 23.08
CA LEU A 210 -9.50 -16.70 22.58
C LEU A 210 -8.12 -17.21 22.12
N ALA A 211 -7.51 -18.12 22.88
CA ALA A 211 -6.27 -18.80 22.49
C ALA A 211 -6.44 -19.61 21.20
N ALA A 212 -7.51 -20.40 21.10
CA ALA A 212 -7.85 -21.18 19.90
C ALA A 212 -8.06 -20.28 18.67
N LEU A 213 -8.71 -19.12 18.86
CA LEU A 213 -8.89 -18.14 17.81
C LEU A 213 -7.55 -17.58 17.34
N ILE A 214 -6.67 -17.14 18.24
CA ILE A 214 -5.37 -16.54 17.91
C ILE A 214 -4.45 -17.56 17.23
N ASP A 215 -4.46 -18.82 17.67
CA ASP A 215 -3.68 -19.88 17.03
C ASP A 215 -4.10 -20.10 15.57
N SER A 216 -5.41 -20.10 15.31
CA SER A 216 -5.98 -20.25 13.97
C SER A 216 -5.76 -19.04 13.04
N MET A 217 -5.36 -17.88 13.59
CA MET A 217 -5.15 -16.65 12.83
C MET A 217 -3.80 -16.63 12.12
N SER A 218 -3.78 -16.02 10.94
CA SER A 218 -2.53 -15.63 10.29
C SER A 218 -1.88 -14.43 11.00
N PRO A 219 -0.56 -14.24 10.91
CA PRO A 219 0.13 -13.08 11.50
C PRO A 219 -0.50 -11.74 11.12
N GLN A 220 -0.90 -11.59 9.85
CA GLN A 220 -1.60 -10.39 9.37
C GLN A 220 -3.01 -10.23 9.98
N GLU A 221 -3.75 -11.31 10.19
CA GLU A 221 -5.04 -11.24 10.83
C GLU A 221 -4.92 -10.85 12.30
N VAL A 222 -3.89 -11.33 13.01
CA VAL A 222 -3.62 -10.93 14.40
C VAL A 222 -3.38 -9.42 14.43
N ILE A 223 -2.46 -8.92 13.61
CA ILE A 223 -2.18 -7.49 13.46
C ILE A 223 -3.45 -6.66 13.20
N ASN A 224 -4.28 -7.09 12.25
CA ASN A 224 -5.48 -6.35 11.87
C ASN A 224 -6.52 -6.26 12.99
N ASN A 225 -6.51 -7.23 13.91
CA ASN A 225 -7.53 -7.36 14.95
C ASN A 225 -6.97 -7.14 16.36
N LEU A 226 -5.69 -6.76 16.51
CA LEU A 226 -5.00 -6.58 17.79
C LEU A 226 -5.81 -5.73 18.77
N LYS A 227 -6.37 -4.61 18.32
CA LYS A 227 -7.22 -3.74 19.15
C LYS A 227 -8.46 -4.46 19.68
N SER A 228 -9.13 -5.25 18.83
CA SER A 228 -10.29 -6.05 19.23
C SER A 228 -9.90 -7.22 20.14
N ILE A 229 -8.70 -7.76 19.99
CA ILE A 229 -8.18 -8.86 20.81
C ILE A 229 -7.84 -8.32 22.20
N GLN A 230 -7.16 -7.16 22.27
CA GLN A 230 -6.84 -6.45 23.51
C GLN A 230 -8.10 -6.04 24.28
N SER A 231 -9.09 -5.44 23.61
CA SER A 231 -10.34 -5.02 24.28
C SER A 231 -11.14 -6.18 24.87
N ARG A 232 -10.80 -7.43 24.52
CA ARG A 232 -11.45 -8.66 24.99
C ARG A 232 -10.62 -9.40 26.04
N GLY A 233 -9.57 -8.77 26.59
CA GLY A 233 -8.78 -9.29 27.71
C GLY A 233 -7.66 -10.26 27.32
N ALA A 234 -7.28 -10.34 26.04
CA ALA A 234 -6.22 -11.25 25.60
C ALA A 234 -4.85 -10.95 26.21
N MET A 235 -4.58 -9.67 26.49
CA MET A 235 -3.30 -9.22 27.04
C MET A 235 -3.19 -9.42 28.56
N ASP A 236 -4.31 -9.72 29.22
CA ASP A 236 -4.37 -9.93 30.67
C ASP A 236 -3.95 -11.36 31.06
N HIS A 237 -3.86 -12.26 30.08
CA HIS A 237 -3.48 -13.67 30.26
C HIS A 237 -2.10 -13.93 29.65
N ALA A 238 -1.17 -14.43 30.46
CA ALA A 238 0.22 -14.66 30.06
C ALA A 238 0.35 -15.62 28.86
N GLU A 239 -0.41 -16.71 28.85
CA GLU A 239 -0.38 -17.71 27.77
C GLU A 239 -0.89 -17.17 26.44
N VAL A 240 -1.95 -16.36 26.47
CA VAL A 240 -2.56 -15.74 25.28
C VAL A 240 -1.64 -14.65 24.74
N LYS A 241 -1.00 -13.88 25.62
CA LYS A 241 0.00 -12.89 25.24
C LYS A 241 1.20 -13.53 24.55
N GLN A 242 1.70 -14.65 25.07
CA GLN A 242 2.82 -15.37 24.45
C GLN A 242 2.48 -15.87 23.04
N LEU A 243 1.24 -16.31 22.79
CA LEU A 243 0.78 -16.67 21.45
C LEU A 243 0.75 -15.46 20.51
N ILE A 244 0.29 -14.30 20.98
CA ILE A 244 0.31 -13.06 20.18
C ILE A 244 1.75 -12.68 19.85
N ASP A 245 2.64 -12.71 20.84
CA ASP A 245 4.06 -12.40 20.67
C ASP A 245 4.72 -13.30 19.61
N SER A 246 4.47 -14.60 19.66
CA SER A 246 4.97 -15.55 18.66
C SER A 246 4.47 -15.24 17.25
N LYS A 247 3.18 -14.87 17.11
CA LYS A 247 2.59 -14.49 15.82
C LYS A 247 3.16 -13.17 15.28
N LEU A 248 3.52 -12.23 16.15
CA LEU A 248 4.20 -10.99 15.76
C LEU A 248 5.63 -11.27 15.30
N ASP A 249 6.35 -12.17 15.96
CA ASP A 249 7.69 -12.59 15.54
C ASP A 249 7.67 -13.31 14.18
N GLU A 250 6.62 -14.11 13.92
CA GLU A 250 6.36 -14.70 12.59
C GLU A 250 6.03 -13.63 11.53
N ALA A 251 5.32 -12.55 11.91
CA ALA A 251 4.96 -11.47 11.00
C ALA A 251 6.19 -10.76 10.42
N ALA A 252 7.27 -10.63 11.20
CA ALA A 252 8.52 -10.05 10.74
C ALA A 252 9.12 -10.83 9.56
N LYS A 253 8.91 -12.15 9.52
CA LYS A 253 9.49 -13.05 8.51
C LYS A 253 8.61 -13.21 7.26
N CYS A 254 7.32 -12.88 7.34
CA CYS A 254 6.33 -13.19 6.30
C CYS A 254 6.24 -12.11 5.21
N ASP A 255 6.25 -12.49 3.93
CA ASP A 255 6.24 -11.54 2.79
C ASP A 255 4.87 -10.88 2.53
N ARG A 256 3.80 -11.40 3.14
CA ARG A 256 2.42 -10.95 2.91
C ARG A 256 1.91 -9.96 3.97
N VAL A 257 2.79 -9.45 4.83
CA VAL A 257 2.40 -8.57 5.93
C VAL A 257 2.43 -7.11 5.47
N SER A 258 1.28 -6.44 5.56
CA SER A 258 1.19 -5.01 5.22
C SER A 258 1.76 -4.18 6.37
N ALA A 259 2.92 -3.55 6.13
CA ALA A 259 3.59 -2.62 7.07
C ALA A 259 2.60 -1.59 7.67
N TYR A 260 1.70 -1.05 6.83
CA TYR A 260 0.69 -0.06 7.21
C TYR A 260 -0.25 -0.53 8.34
N LYS A 261 -0.63 -1.81 8.38
CA LYS A 261 -1.61 -2.31 9.37
C LYS A 261 -0.99 -2.70 10.71
N ALA A 262 0.26 -3.14 10.72
CA ALA A 262 1.05 -3.31 11.96
C ALA A 262 1.21 -1.97 12.68
N THR A 263 1.41 -0.94 11.86
CA THR A 263 1.69 0.42 12.27
C THR A 263 0.47 1.15 12.86
N VAL A 264 -0.70 1.09 12.19
CA VAL A 264 -1.95 1.68 12.71
C VAL A 264 -2.44 0.97 13.97
N ALA A 265 -2.17 -0.33 14.10
CA ALA A 265 -2.46 -1.06 15.33
C ALA A 265 -1.67 -0.44 16.50
N GLY A 266 -0.35 -0.26 16.34
CA GLY A 266 0.56 0.26 17.38
C GLY A 266 0.24 1.68 17.88
N GLY A 267 -0.11 2.61 16.98
CA GLY A 267 -0.32 4.02 17.33
C GLY A 267 -1.67 4.36 17.98
N SER A 268 -2.65 3.45 17.95
CA SER A 268 -4.04 3.73 18.40
C SER A 268 -4.53 2.85 19.56
N ALA A 269 -3.60 2.13 20.20
CA ALA A 269 -3.85 1.26 21.34
C ALA A 269 -2.75 1.44 22.40
N ASN A 270 -3.15 1.48 23.68
CA ASN A 270 -2.22 1.48 24.81
C ASN A 270 -1.61 0.08 24.95
N PHE A 271 -0.67 -0.27 24.08
CA PHE A 271 0.12 -1.48 24.23
C PHE A 271 1.25 -1.25 25.23
N ASP A 272 1.72 -2.34 25.83
CA ASP A 272 2.96 -2.32 26.60
C ASP A 272 4.17 -2.06 25.69
N ALA A 273 5.21 -1.47 26.25
CA ALA A 273 6.41 -1.05 25.52
C ALA A 273 7.06 -2.21 24.73
N ALA A 274 6.96 -3.44 25.23
CA ALA A 274 7.47 -4.64 24.57
C ALA A 274 6.73 -4.95 23.25
N THR A 275 5.40 -4.92 23.25
CA THR A 275 4.60 -5.18 22.04
C THR A 275 4.76 -4.05 21.02
N ALA A 276 4.88 -2.80 21.47
CA ALA A 276 5.16 -1.67 20.60
C ALA A 276 6.51 -1.81 19.88
N ALA A 277 7.57 -2.18 20.60
CA ALA A 277 8.89 -2.40 20.02
C ALA A 277 8.90 -3.55 18.99
N LYS A 278 8.14 -4.63 19.24
CA LYS A 278 7.99 -5.72 18.27
C LYS A 278 7.26 -5.29 16.99
N LEU A 279 6.19 -4.51 17.12
CA LEU A 279 5.48 -3.96 15.95
C LEU A 279 6.37 -3.04 15.13
N GLU A 280 7.21 -2.24 15.77
CA GLU A 280 8.20 -1.39 15.11
C GLU A 280 9.26 -2.22 14.37
N ALA A 281 9.78 -3.27 15.00
CA ALA A 281 10.73 -4.20 14.37
C ALA A 281 10.13 -4.91 13.14
N VAL A 282 8.89 -5.41 13.25
CA VAL A 282 8.15 -5.99 12.11
C VAL A 282 8.03 -4.96 10.99
N THR A 283 7.71 -3.71 11.33
CA THR A 283 7.56 -2.64 10.34
C THR A 283 8.89 -2.37 9.62
N ASN A 284 10.00 -2.22 10.35
CA ASN A 284 11.32 -1.97 9.77
C ASN A 284 11.76 -3.10 8.81
N GLU A 285 11.57 -4.37 9.18
CA GLU A 285 11.89 -5.50 8.30
C GLU A 285 11.00 -5.53 7.05
N GLN A 286 9.71 -5.23 7.18
CA GLN A 286 8.81 -5.12 6.02
C GLN A 286 9.17 -3.95 5.11
N VAL A 287 9.68 -2.84 5.66
CA VAL A 287 10.15 -1.69 4.88
C VAL A 287 11.41 -2.03 4.09
N LYS A 288 12.37 -2.75 4.68
CA LYS A 288 13.55 -3.27 3.95
C LYS A 288 13.15 -4.17 2.78
N LYS A 289 12.05 -4.93 2.92
CA LYS A 289 11.50 -5.77 1.84
C LYS A 289 10.75 -4.99 0.76
N ARG A 290 10.25 -3.78 1.05
CA ARG A 290 9.44 -2.98 0.11
C ARG A 290 10.25 -2.31 -1.01
N GLY A 291 11.56 -2.21 -0.86
CA GLY A 291 12.42 -1.72 -1.92
C GLY A 291 13.73 -1.18 -1.39
N LYS A 292 14.72 -1.15 -2.28
CA LYS A 292 16.00 -0.50 -2.04
C LYS A 292 16.03 0.86 -2.73
N ILE A 293 16.64 1.84 -2.09
CA ILE A 293 16.89 3.14 -2.72
C ILE A 293 18.23 3.02 -3.46
N ALA A 294 18.17 2.85 -4.77
CA ALA A 294 19.35 2.79 -5.64
C ALA A 294 19.85 4.19 -6.05
N LYS A 295 19.04 5.23 -5.83
CA LYS A 295 19.34 6.61 -6.22
C LYS A 295 20.18 7.33 -5.16
N ALA A 296 21.24 8.01 -5.59
CA ALA A 296 21.97 8.91 -4.69
C ALA A 296 21.01 10.03 -4.19
N THR A 297 20.93 10.20 -2.88
CA THR A 297 19.86 11.00 -2.24
C THR A 297 20.43 12.13 -1.40
N GLY A 298 19.93 13.36 -1.61
CA GLY A 298 20.16 14.50 -0.73
C GLY A 298 18.96 14.73 0.18
N LEU A 299 19.12 14.54 1.49
CA LEU A 299 18.09 14.82 2.49
C LEU A 299 18.35 16.20 3.13
N LEU A 300 17.41 17.11 2.96
CA LEU A 300 17.49 18.50 3.39
C LEU A 300 16.42 18.74 4.45
N ILE A 301 16.84 19.14 5.66
CA ILE A 301 15.96 19.23 6.82
C ILE A 301 15.95 20.68 7.30
N ASP A 302 14.77 21.28 7.25
CA ASP A 302 14.55 22.62 7.76
C ASP A 302 14.70 22.61 9.30
N LYS A 303 15.52 23.51 9.83
CA LYS A 303 15.67 23.74 11.27
C LYS A 303 15.40 25.19 11.65
N SER A 304 14.58 25.91 10.87
CA SER A 304 14.13 27.26 11.19
C SER A 304 13.26 27.31 12.46
N GLY A 305 12.94 28.51 12.95
CA GLY A 305 12.37 28.72 14.29
C GLY A 305 11.05 28.02 14.63
N SER A 306 10.33 27.45 13.66
CA SER A 306 9.08 26.69 13.83
C SER A 306 9.23 25.18 13.59
N MET A 307 10.44 24.71 13.24
CA MET A 307 10.64 23.42 12.57
C MET A 307 11.21 22.29 13.46
N GLU A 308 10.86 22.27 14.75
CA GLU A 308 11.21 21.12 15.62
C GLU A 308 10.61 19.81 15.08
N SER A 309 9.42 19.88 14.49
CA SER A 309 8.77 18.74 13.82
C SER A 309 9.54 18.25 12.58
N ALA A 310 10.15 19.16 11.81
CA ALA A 310 10.95 18.81 10.65
C ALA A 310 12.23 18.07 11.06
N ILE A 311 12.86 18.48 12.17
CA ILE A 311 14.04 17.81 12.74
C ILE A 311 13.69 16.37 13.15
N GLU A 312 12.57 16.18 13.85
CA GLU A 312 12.11 14.85 14.27
C GLU A 312 11.77 13.94 13.07
N VAL A 313 11.05 14.47 12.09
CA VAL A 313 10.75 13.76 10.83
C VAL A 313 12.05 13.45 10.07
N GLY A 314 12.97 14.40 10.04
CA GLY A 314 14.28 14.29 9.39
C GLY A 314 15.14 13.18 9.96
N LYS A 315 15.23 13.05 11.30
CA LYS A 315 15.95 11.95 11.98
C LYS A 315 15.43 10.58 11.54
N ARG A 316 14.11 10.41 11.55
CA ARG A 316 13.45 9.16 11.17
C ARG A 316 13.63 8.84 9.69
N LEU A 317 13.53 9.84 8.82
CA LEU A 317 13.79 9.67 7.39
C LEU A 317 15.24 9.33 7.11
N ALA A 318 16.19 9.97 7.79
CA ALA A 318 17.60 9.67 7.64
C ALA A 318 17.90 8.22 8.04
N ALA A 319 17.37 7.76 9.18
CA ALA A 319 17.48 6.38 9.62
C ALA A 319 16.88 5.40 8.59
N LEU A 320 15.65 5.66 8.16
CA LEU A 320 14.94 4.82 7.21
C LEU A 320 15.65 4.74 5.85
N ILE A 321 16.08 5.87 5.28
CA ILE A 321 16.79 5.92 3.99
C ILE A 321 18.17 5.26 4.12
N SER A 322 18.91 5.54 5.19
CA SER A 322 20.23 4.93 5.41
C SER A 322 20.18 3.41 5.57
N GLY A 323 19.08 2.89 6.12
CA GLY A 323 18.83 1.47 6.30
C GLY A 323 18.52 0.71 5.01
N ILE A 324 17.95 1.39 3.99
CA ILE A 324 17.49 0.77 2.74
C ILE A 324 18.20 1.27 1.47
N SER A 325 19.09 2.26 1.58
CA SER A 325 19.86 2.82 0.46
C SER A 325 21.11 2.00 0.17
N ASP A 326 21.29 1.62 -1.09
CA ASP A 326 22.54 1.06 -1.62
C ASP A 326 23.45 2.18 -2.19
N ALA A 327 22.91 3.40 -2.37
CA ALA A 327 23.62 4.57 -2.89
C ALA A 327 23.97 5.59 -1.79
N ALA A 328 24.75 6.62 -2.17
CA ALA A 328 25.17 7.67 -1.26
C ALA A 328 23.99 8.50 -0.73
N LEU A 329 23.99 8.74 0.59
CA LEU A 329 23.05 9.61 1.28
C LEU A 329 23.80 10.81 1.85
N PHE A 330 23.42 12.02 1.44
CA PHE A 330 23.94 13.27 1.99
C PHE A 330 22.85 13.96 2.80
N VAL A 331 23.09 14.21 4.08
CA VAL A 331 22.12 14.84 4.97
C VAL A 331 22.60 16.23 5.37
N TYR A 332 21.71 17.22 5.22
CA TYR A 332 21.95 18.59 5.63
C TYR A 332 20.76 19.10 6.43
N ALA A 333 21.01 19.68 7.60
CA ALA A 333 20.06 20.60 8.22
C ALA A 333 20.32 22.02 7.71
N PHE A 334 19.28 22.84 7.61
CA PHE A 334 19.44 24.22 7.15
C PHE A 334 18.55 25.21 7.91
N ASP A 335 19.10 26.42 8.10
CA ASP A 335 18.35 27.63 8.42
C ASP A 335 18.67 28.70 7.37
N THR A 336 19.48 29.70 7.69
CA THR A 336 20.17 30.57 6.72
C THR A 336 21.55 30.03 6.34
N MET A 337 22.04 29.01 7.03
CA MET A 337 23.29 28.29 6.74
C MET A 337 23.06 26.77 6.63
N PRO A 338 23.88 26.07 5.83
CA PRO A 338 23.82 24.62 5.70
C PRO A 338 24.73 23.92 6.73
N TYR A 339 24.19 22.94 7.44
CA TYR A 339 24.88 22.12 8.42
C TYR A 339 24.92 20.66 7.93
N PRO A 340 26.07 20.14 7.50
CA PRO A 340 26.19 18.73 7.12
C PRO A 340 26.01 17.85 8.37
N ILE A 341 25.24 16.77 8.23
CA ILE A 341 25.00 15.80 9.30
C ILE A 341 25.45 14.43 8.83
N GLN A 342 26.24 13.77 9.68
CA GLN A 342 26.75 12.44 9.42
C GLN A 342 26.53 11.59 10.67
N ALA A 343 25.92 10.42 10.50
CA ALA A 343 25.76 9.43 11.55
C ALA A 343 26.83 8.34 11.41
N ASP A 344 27.25 7.76 12.54
CA ASP A 344 28.22 6.67 12.58
C ASP A 344 27.60 5.30 12.24
N GLY A 345 26.27 5.23 12.17
CA GLY A 345 25.52 4.02 11.88
C GLY A 345 24.20 4.30 11.15
N LYS A 346 23.40 3.24 10.97
CA LYS A 346 22.14 3.28 10.20
C LYS A 346 20.90 3.28 11.09
N GLU A 347 21.07 3.06 12.38
CA GLU A 347 19.95 2.95 13.32
C GLU A 347 19.44 4.33 13.73
N LEU A 348 18.17 4.40 14.13
CA LEU A 348 17.55 5.66 14.58
C LEU A 348 18.36 6.32 15.71
N THR A 349 18.88 5.51 16.64
CA THR A 349 19.69 6.02 17.76
C THR A 349 21.00 6.69 17.33
N ASP A 350 21.59 6.27 16.21
CA ASP A 350 22.81 6.90 15.67
C ASP A 350 22.48 8.26 15.06
N TRP A 351 21.35 8.34 14.35
CA TRP A 351 20.83 9.60 13.82
C TRP A 351 20.38 10.56 14.93
N GLU A 352 19.75 10.09 16.00
CA GLU A 352 19.43 10.92 17.17
C GLU A 352 20.69 11.55 17.78
N ARG A 353 21.80 10.80 17.87
CA ARG A 353 23.09 11.34 18.32
C ARG A 353 23.65 12.36 17.34
N ALA A 354 23.57 12.10 16.04
CA ALA A 354 24.05 13.01 14.99
C ALA A 354 23.31 14.36 15.01
N PHE A 355 22.01 14.35 15.36
CA PHE A 355 21.18 15.55 15.45
C PHE A 355 21.18 16.21 16.84
N LYS A 356 21.93 15.70 17.83
CA LYS A 356 21.85 16.13 19.25
C LYS A 356 22.01 17.65 19.46
N HIS A 357 22.78 18.31 18.61
CA HIS A 357 23.08 19.75 18.71
C HIS A 357 22.35 20.60 17.66
N ILE A 358 21.42 20.01 16.91
CA ILE A 358 20.61 20.68 15.90
C ILE A 358 19.29 21.08 16.56
N HIS A 359 19.09 22.39 16.71
CA HIS A 359 17.89 22.97 17.32
C HIS A 359 17.19 23.92 16.35
N ALA A 360 15.86 24.00 16.46
CA ALA A 360 15.05 24.93 15.71
C ALA A 360 15.45 26.39 16.02
N GLY A 361 15.71 27.20 14.98
CA GLY A 361 16.10 28.60 15.11
C GLY A 361 16.61 29.20 13.80
N GLY A 362 16.49 30.52 13.66
CA GLY A 362 16.92 31.25 12.46
C GLY A 362 15.83 31.42 11.40
N GLY A 363 16.22 32.05 10.28
CA GLY A 363 15.38 32.20 9.08
C GLY A 363 15.42 30.96 8.18
N THR A 364 14.68 30.99 7.08
CA THR A 364 14.47 29.83 6.21
C THR A 364 15.06 30.11 4.82
N SER A 365 16.22 29.54 4.54
CA SER A 365 16.85 29.50 3.21
C SER A 365 16.98 28.04 2.75
N CYS A 366 16.00 27.60 1.97
CA CYS A 366 15.97 26.22 1.47
C CYS A 366 17.09 25.96 0.44
N GLY A 367 17.51 26.99 -0.30
CA GLY A 367 18.60 26.87 -1.29
C GLY A 367 20.01 26.75 -0.73
N CYS A 368 20.27 27.07 0.55
CA CYS A 368 21.64 27.14 1.07
C CYS A 368 22.34 25.77 1.09
N ALA A 369 21.58 24.70 1.36
CA ALA A 369 22.11 23.34 1.34
C ALA A 369 22.48 22.88 -0.07
N LEU A 370 21.71 23.26 -1.09
CA LEU A 370 22.04 22.97 -2.49
C LEU A 370 23.33 23.65 -2.92
N GLU A 371 23.53 24.92 -2.54
CA GLU A 371 24.77 25.64 -2.83
C GLU A 371 25.99 25.00 -2.14
N ALA A 372 25.84 24.49 -0.91
CA ALA A 372 26.89 23.73 -0.24
C ALA A 372 27.22 22.42 -0.98
N MET A 373 26.19 21.65 -1.36
CA MET A 373 26.37 20.41 -2.12
C MET A 373 27.02 20.68 -3.49
N ARG A 374 26.61 21.76 -4.17
CA ARG A 374 27.21 22.22 -5.43
C ARG A 374 28.69 22.52 -5.28
N LYS A 375 29.06 23.31 -4.27
CA LYS A 375 30.47 23.67 -4.00
C LYS A 375 31.32 22.45 -3.64
N LYS A 376 30.73 21.47 -2.95
CA LYS A 376 31.38 20.20 -2.58
C LYS A 376 31.34 19.14 -3.69
N GLN A 377 30.75 19.43 -4.86
CA GLN A 377 30.59 18.49 -5.97
C GLN A 377 29.85 17.19 -5.56
N GLN A 378 28.91 17.29 -4.63
CA GLN A 378 28.11 16.16 -4.17
C GLN A 378 26.95 15.97 -5.16
N VAL A 379 27.07 14.97 -6.04
CA VAL A 379 26.07 14.64 -7.07
C VAL A 379 25.01 13.71 -6.50
N VAL A 380 23.73 14.08 -6.65
CA VAL A 380 22.57 13.27 -6.27
C VAL A 380 21.58 13.18 -7.42
N GLU A 381 20.77 12.12 -7.42
CA GLU A 381 19.70 11.89 -8.38
C GLU A 381 18.34 12.29 -7.84
N GLN A 382 18.21 12.46 -6.52
CA GLN A 382 17.00 12.97 -5.90
C GLN A 382 17.28 13.83 -4.66
N PHE A 383 16.43 14.83 -4.44
CA PHE A 383 16.36 15.63 -3.23
C PHE A 383 15.09 15.33 -2.46
N ILE A 384 15.21 15.22 -1.15
CA ILE A 384 14.08 15.13 -0.22
C ILE A 384 14.20 16.32 0.71
N MET A 385 13.23 17.22 0.68
CA MET A 385 13.22 18.43 1.49
C MET A 385 12.10 18.38 2.52
N VAL A 386 12.45 18.40 3.80
CA VAL A 386 11.50 18.41 4.93
C VAL A 386 11.35 19.85 5.42
N THR A 387 10.21 20.49 5.16
CA THR A 387 9.99 21.93 5.44
C THR A 387 8.50 22.27 5.48
N ASP A 388 8.15 23.47 5.93
CA ASP A 388 6.84 24.11 5.74
C ASP A 388 6.78 24.97 4.45
N GLU A 389 7.85 24.99 3.67
CA GLU A 389 8.07 25.78 2.44
C GLU A 389 8.11 27.31 2.66
N GLY A 390 8.18 27.78 3.91
CA GLY A 390 8.20 29.19 4.29
C GLY A 390 9.50 29.94 3.97
N GLU A 391 10.07 29.71 2.77
CA GLU A 391 11.36 30.28 2.36
C GLU A 391 11.32 31.81 2.33
N ASN A 392 12.20 32.45 3.10
CA ASN A 392 12.23 33.90 3.30
C ASN A 392 13.62 34.52 3.17
N SER A 393 14.65 33.70 2.94
CA SER A 393 16.05 34.12 2.92
C SER A 393 16.80 33.55 1.72
N ASN A 394 17.68 34.36 1.13
CA ASN A 394 18.55 33.94 0.05
C ASN A 394 19.66 32.98 0.55
N PRO A 395 20.11 32.02 -0.28
CA PRO A 395 19.63 31.74 -1.64
C PRO A 395 18.30 30.98 -1.67
N TYR A 396 17.43 31.32 -2.65
CA TYR A 396 16.16 30.63 -2.87
C TYR A 396 16.37 29.24 -3.52
N PHE A 397 15.58 28.24 -3.11
CA PHE A 397 15.73 26.85 -3.55
C PHE A 397 15.66 26.70 -5.06
N ALA A 398 14.68 27.34 -5.69
CA ALA A 398 14.43 27.21 -7.12
C ALA A 398 15.57 27.79 -7.98
N ASP A 399 16.31 28.79 -7.47
CA ASP A 399 17.51 29.34 -8.12
C ASP A 399 18.73 28.46 -7.86
N ALA A 400 18.94 28.05 -6.61
CA ALA A 400 20.02 27.15 -6.21
C ALA A 400 19.95 25.80 -6.96
N TYR A 401 18.74 25.27 -7.17
CA TYR A 401 18.50 24.05 -7.95
C TYR A 401 18.94 24.19 -9.40
N GLN A 402 18.61 25.30 -10.07
CA GLN A 402 19.06 25.53 -11.45
C GLN A 402 20.58 25.66 -11.54
N ASN A 403 21.21 26.34 -10.58
CA ASN A 403 22.67 26.44 -10.51
C ASN A 403 23.33 25.08 -10.29
N TYR A 404 22.77 24.28 -9.38
CA TYR A 404 23.20 22.91 -9.12
C TYR A 404 23.12 22.06 -10.40
N CYS A 405 21.97 22.05 -11.07
CA CYS A 405 21.75 21.29 -12.30
C CYS A 405 22.73 21.69 -13.42
N ARG A 406 22.93 23.00 -13.64
CA ARG A 406 23.84 23.52 -14.66
C ARG A 406 25.31 23.18 -14.37
N SER A 407 25.73 23.29 -13.12
CA SER A 407 27.15 23.12 -12.75
C SER A 407 27.57 21.65 -12.67
N LEU A 408 26.67 20.75 -12.28
CA LEU A 408 26.95 19.33 -12.13
C LEU A 408 26.38 18.48 -13.27
N ASN A 409 25.69 19.10 -14.22
CA ASN A 409 25.07 18.46 -15.38
C ASN A 409 24.13 17.28 -15.00
N VAL A 410 23.26 17.54 -14.03
CA VAL A 410 22.26 16.58 -13.53
C VAL A 410 20.89 17.23 -13.42
N ILE A 411 19.83 16.43 -13.35
CA ILE A 411 18.45 16.89 -13.17
C ILE A 411 17.78 16.03 -12.09
N PRO A 412 18.04 16.31 -10.80
CA PRO A 412 17.56 15.47 -9.71
C PRO A 412 16.05 15.64 -9.49
N ASP A 413 15.32 14.56 -9.20
CA ASP A 413 13.91 14.66 -8.78
C ASP A 413 13.80 15.35 -7.42
N VAL A 414 12.73 16.11 -7.17
CA VAL A 414 12.51 16.80 -5.88
C VAL A 414 11.26 16.26 -5.20
N VAL A 415 11.39 15.83 -3.94
CA VAL A 415 10.28 15.42 -3.08
C VAL A 415 10.22 16.37 -1.87
N ILE A 416 9.10 17.05 -1.68
CA ILE A 416 8.87 17.93 -0.53
C ILE A 416 8.01 17.21 0.50
N VAL A 417 8.56 16.99 1.69
CA VAL A 417 7.85 16.48 2.87
C VAL A 417 7.37 17.68 3.69
N ARG A 418 6.09 18.00 3.54
CA ARG A 418 5.44 19.12 4.20
C ARG A 418 5.15 18.79 5.66
N VAL A 419 5.62 19.64 6.57
CA VAL A 419 5.38 19.50 8.01
C VAL A 419 4.74 20.76 8.59
N GLY A 420 3.88 20.59 9.59
CA GLY A 420 3.26 21.73 10.30
C GLY A 420 2.33 22.58 9.42
N GLY A 421 2.33 23.89 9.65
CA GLY A 421 1.55 24.88 8.90
C GLY A 421 2.25 25.27 7.60
N TRP A 422 2.18 24.41 6.60
CA TRP A 422 2.91 24.58 5.34
C TRP A 422 2.24 25.58 4.38
N CYS A 423 3.05 26.20 3.52
CA CYS A 423 2.63 26.93 2.33
C CYS A 423 3.08 26.18 1.07
N ASN A 424 2.64 26.60 -0.12
CA ASN A 424 3.01 25.98 -1.39
C ASN A 424 4.02 26.84 -2.20
N TYR A 425 4.82 27.65 -1.51
CA TYR A 425 5.66 28.66 -2.14
C TYR A 425 6.79 28.03 -2.97
N VAL A 426 7.57 27.12 -2.38
CA VAL A 426 8.70 26.46 -3.08
C VAL A 426 8.18 25.54 -4.18
N GLU A 427 7.12 24.77 -3.92
CA GLU A 427 6.45 23.94 -4.92
C GLU A 427 6.06 24.77 -6.15
N LYS A 428 5.42 25.93 -5.92
CA LYS A 428 4.98 26.81 -7.01
C LYS A 428 6.17 27.34 -7.83
N GLN A 429 7.23 27.79 -7.17
CA GLN A 429 8.43 28.26 -7.87
C GLN A 429 9.11 27.17 -8.72
N LEU A 430 9.16 25.94 -8.21
CA LEU A 430 9.69 24.79 -8.95
C LEU A 430 8.82 24.46 -10.17
N LYS A 431 7.49 24.46 -10.00
CA LYS A 431 6.54 24.23 -11.09
C LYS A 431 6.61 25.32 -12.17
N ASP A 432 6.72 26.59 -11.77
CA ASP A 432 6.87 27.72 -12.69
C ASP A 432 8.15 27.58 -13.54
N LYS A 433 9.18 26.92 -13.00
CA LYS A 433 10.44 26.58 -13.69
C LYS A 433 10.44 25.20 -14.34
N GLN A 434 9.29 24.53 -14.43
CA GLN A 434 9.11 23.21 -15.04
C GLN A 434 9.96 22.10 -14.39
N VAL A 435 10.27 22.22 -13.10
CA VAL A 435 10.97 21.18 -12.34
C VAL A 435 9.99 20.12 -11.87
N SER A 436 10.40 18.86 -11.96
CA SER A 436 9.70 17.71 -11.40
C SER A 436 9.67 17.78 -9.88
N VAL A 437 8.51 18.07 -9.29
CA VAL A 437 8.32 18.12 -7.82
C VAL A 437 7.14 17.26 -7.40
N GLU A 438 7.37 16.38 -6.43
CA GLU A 438 6.35 15.60 -5.73
C GLU A 438 6.21 16.13 -4.30
N THR A 439 5.00 16.09 -3.73
CA THR A 439 4.77 16.57 -2.36
C THR A 439 4.10 15.48 -1.51
N PHE A 440 4.50 15.39 -0.25
CA PHE A 440 3.92 14.50 0.76
C PHE A 440 3.63 15.29 2.01
N THR A 441 2.39 15.26 2.49
CA THR A 441 1.99 16.02 3.69
C THR A 441 2.02 15.13 4.92
N PHE A 442 2.88 15.50 5.86
CA PHE A 442 3.02 14.84 7.16
C PHE A 442 2.01 15.41 8.17
N ALA A 443 1.03 14.60 8.56
CA ALA A 443 -0.04 14.98 9.47
C ALA A 443 0.23 14.60 10.94
N GLY A 444 1.50 14.50 11.36
CA GLY A 444 1.88 14.12 12.74
C GLY A 444 1.99 12.62 12.99
N ASP A 445 1.68 11.79 12.00
CA ASP A 445 1.76 10.34 12.09
C ASP A 445 3.13 9.84 11.63
N TYR A 446 4.14 9.81 12.53
CA TYR A 446 5.53 9.39 12.25
C TYR A 446 5.65 8.00 11.59
N TYR A 447 4.61 7.21 11.80
CA TYR A 447 4.31 5.91 11.25
C TYR A 447 3.95 5.89 9.76
N SER A 448 3.62 7.03 9.17
CA SER A 448 3.32 7.19 7.74
C SER A 448 4.56 7.40 6.87
N LEU A 449 5.72 7.67 7.48
CA LEU A 449 6.99 7.93 6.76
C LEU A 449 7.44 6.76 5.87
N PRO A 450 7.25 5.47 6.22
CA PRO A 450 7.51 4.37 5.31
C PRO A 450 6.74 4.40 3.98
N ASN A 451 5.65 5.15 3.89
CA ASN A 451 4.93 5.33 2.63
C ASN A 451 5.71 6.18 1.61
N LEU A 452 6.77 6.86 2.04
CA LEU A 452 7.69 7.56 1.15
C LEU A 452 8.63 6.58 0.42
N VAL A 453 8.90 5.39 0.97
CA VAL A 453 9.85 4.43 0.36
C VAL A 453 9.50 4.10 -1.09
N PRO A 454 8.25 3.75 -1.44
CA PRO A 454 7.88 3.51 -2.83
C PRO A 454 7.93 4.74 -3.74
N MET A 455 8.08 5.96 -3.22
CA MET A 455 8.33 7.17 -4.02
C MET A 455 9.84 7.33 -4.25
N LEU A 456 10.65 7.06 -3.22
CA LEU A 456 12.11 7.20 -3.24
C LEU A 456 12.84 6.04 -3.93
N SER A 457 12.24 4.86 -3.97
CA SER A 457 12.78 3.65 -4.61
C SER A 457 12.37 3.51 -6.07
N ARG A 458 11.55 4.43 -6.61
CA ARG A 458 11.08 4.33 -8.00
C ARG A 458 12.27 4.33 -8.95
N PRO A 459 12.29 3.46 -9.96
CA PRO A 459 13.17 3.64 -11.12
C PRO A 459 13.00 5.05 -11.69
N SER A 460 13.95 5.53 -12.48
CA SER A 460 13.70 6.74 -13.29
C SER A 460 12.38 6.58 -14.06
N ARG A 461 11.68 7.68 -14.35
CA ARG A 461 10.37 7.62 -15.03
C ARG A 461 10.41 6.81 -16.33
N LEU A 462 11.55 6.85 -17.03
CA LEU A 462 11.76 6.08 -18.24
C LEU A 462 11.91 4.58 -17.94
N GLU A 463 12.71 4.21 -16.94
CA GLU A 463 12.87 2.81 -16.52
C GLU A 463 11.56 2.19 -16.05
N LEU A 464 10.71 2.93 -15.32
CA LEU A 464 9.39 2.45 -14.92
C LEU A 464 8.50 2.19 -16.14
N LEU A 465 8.50 3.09 -17.11
CA LEU A 465 7.75 2.88 -18.36
C LEU A 465 8.28 1.66 -19.12
N MET A 466 9.59 1.45 -19.17
CA MET A 466 10.20 0.27 -19.78
C MET A 466 9.82 -1.01 -19.04
N GLU A 467 9.89 -1.02 -17.71
CA GLU A 467 9.47 -2.15 -16.87
C GLU A 467 7.99 -2.52 -17.09
N ILE A 468 7.12 -1.51 -17.19
CA ILE A 468 5.71 -1.73 -17.53
C ILE A 468 5.61 -2.41 -18.89
N MET A 469 6.26 -1.86 -19.91
CA MET A 469 6.21 -2.41 -21.28
C MET A 469 6.80 -3.82 -21.40
N ASP A 470 7.81 -4.16 -20.60
CA ASP A 470 8.41 -5.50 -20.54
C ASP A 470 7.49 -6.52 -19.83
N THR A 471 6.45 -6.05 -19.12
CA THR A 471 5.52 -6.94 -18.42
C THR A 471 4.57 -7.62 -19.40
N SER A 472 4.83 -8.88 -19.74
CA SER A 472 4.01 -9.66 -20.69
C SER A 472 2.53 -9.79 -20.28
N LEU A 473 1.61 -9.63 -21.24
CA LEU A 473 0.19 -9.91 -21.05
C LEU A 473 -0.04 -11.43 -20.89
N PRO A 474 -0.82 -11.87 -19.89
CA PRO A 474 -1.15 -13.29 -19.76
C PRO A 474 -2.09 -13.74 -20.88
N VAL A 475 -1.77 -14.88 -21.47
CA VAL A 475 -2.54 -15.51 -22.54
C VAL A 475 -3.44 -16.60 -21.95
N ARG A 476 -4.57 -16.84 -22.61
CA ARG A 476 -5.53 -17.88 -22.21
C ARG A 476 -5.07 -19.24 -22.75
N ASP A 477 -4.86 -20.21 -21.87
CA ASP A 477 -4.36 -21.55 -22.26
C ASP A 477 -5.37 -22.40 -23.05
N ASP A 478 -6.66 -22.06 -22.99
CA ASP A 478 -7.76 -22.76 -23.67
C ASP A 478 -8.20 -22.04 -24.95
N LYS A 479 -7.23 -21.57 -25.74
CA LYS A 479 -7.46 -21.02 -27.08
C LYS A 479 -6.96 -21.94 -28.17
#